data_AF-A0A9P0FP30-F1
#
_entry.id   AF-A0A9P0FP30-F1
#
_cell.length_a   1.000
_cell.length_b   1.000
_cell.length_c   1.000
_cell.angle_alpha   90.00
_cell.angle_beta   90.00
_cell.angle_gamma   90.00
#
_symmetry.space_group_name_H-M   'P 1'
#
loop_
_entity.id
_entity.type
_entity.pdbx_description
1 polymer ?
#
loop_
_entity_poly.entity_id
_entity_poly.type
_entity_poly.pdbx_seq_one_letter_code
_entity_poly.pdbx_strand_id
1 'polypeptide(L)'
;MIFLILGTFPSIKYIDLVEIWISSEKSQVEERIFQTLLTYFKTDGLPNEVVKRLHDVAHFFCFKIDQKWQKSQRKRDRFLTDHKLWLQNEIALLDSLKTYPSLATLVEHETDPGCSRGRPSKPFEACSLKTKRRRVENLLASHSFQELSFAAQESARIMSLEEHHSENLVINEPAGPQVGTILQELSKKQVQHDKASTLNKKQDQLIEHISEIVRSTRSIEEIDCLIKISSSIDPKP
;
A
#
# COMPACT_ATOMS: atom_id res chain seq x y z
N MET A 1 -29.34 16.16 23.64
CA MET A 1 -28.16 16.72 22.93
C MET A 1 -27.29 17.42 23.95
N ILE A 2 -25.97 17.39 23.77
CA ILE A 2 -24.89 17.94 24.63
C ILE A 2 -24.26 16.85 25.54
N PHE A 3 -23.21 16.17 25.03
CA PHE A 3 -22.04 15.66 25.81
C PHE A 3 -20.91 15.22 24.84
N LEU A 4 -20.51 16.10 23.90
CA LEU A 4 -19.34 15.89 23.03
C LEU A 4 -18.41 17.12 23.06
N ILE A 5 -18.19 17.74 24.23
CA ILE A 5 -17.39 18.97 24.33
C ILE A 5 -16.04 18.76 25.03
N LEU A 6 -15.77 17.63 25.70
CA LEU A 6 -14.47 17.42 26.37
C LEU A 6 -13.91 16.01 26.13
N GLY A 7 -13.49 15.76 24.89
CA GLY A 7 -12.09 15.44 24.58
C GLY A 7 -11.46 14.12 25.06
N THR A 8 -12.21 13.14 25.57
CA THR A 8 -11.69 11.78 25.73
C THR A 8 -12.76 10.76 25.34
N PHE A 9 -12.52 10.01 24.28
CA PHE A 9 -13.36 8.85 23.99
C PHE A 9 -13.11 7.82 25.09
N PRO A 10 -14.16 7.28 25.72
CA PRO A 10 -13.98 6.24 26.71
C PRO A 10 -13.32 5.06 26.01
N SER A 11 -12.25 4.54 26.60
CA SER A 11 -11.48 3.44 26.04
C SER A 11 -11.73 2.16 26.82
N ILE A 12 -12.30 1.18 26.12
CA ILE A 12 -12.59 -0.14 26.69
C ILE A 12 -11.43 -1.08 26.35
N LYS A 13 -10.90 -1.74 27.38
CA LYS A 13 -9.84 -2.74 27.21
C LYS A 13 -10.46 -4.08 26.85
N TYR A 14 -9.73 -4.90 26.09
CA TYR A 14 -10.21 -6.24 25.76
C TYR A 14 -10.45 -7.11 26.99
N ILE A 15 -9.69 -6.90 28.08
CA ILE A 15 -9.87 -7.66 29.32
C ILE A 15 -11.28 -7.52 29.91
N ASP A 16 -11.89 -6.33 29.82
CA ASP A 16 -13.23 -6.09 30.37
C ASP A 16 -14.29 -6.86 29.59
N LEU A 17 -14.15 -6.91 28.26
CA LEU A 17 -15.02 -7.71 27.40
C LEU A 17 -14.80 -9.22 27.53
N VAL A 18 -13.57 -9.65 27.82
CA VAL A 18 -13.25 -11.06 28.06
C VAL A 18 -14.00 -11.58 29.28
N GLU A 19 -14.08 -10.81 30.36
CA GLU A 19 -14.84 -11.23 31.55
C GLU A 19 -16.32 -11.43 31.25
N ILE A 20 -16.91 -10.51 30.47
CA ILE A 20 -18.29 -10.63 30.00
C ILE A 20 -18.45 -11.87 29.11
N TRP A 21 -17.50 -12.11 28.21
CA TRP A 21 -17.52 -13.26 27.32
C TRP A 21 -17.46 -14.59 28.08
N ILE A 22 -16.56 -14.71 29.06
CA ILE A 22 -16.39 -15.92 29.88
C ILE A 22 -17.63 -16.17 30.76
N SER A 23 -18.24 -15.12 31.28
CA SER A 23 -19.36 -15.22 32.23
C SER A 23 -20.73 -15.40 31.56
N SER A 24 -20.80 -15.30 30.24
CA SER A 24 -22.06 -15.33 29.48
C SER A 24 -22.32 -16.67 28.80
N GLU A 25 -23.60 -16.97 28.57
CA GLU A 25 -23.99 -18.11 27.75
C GLU A 25 -23.62 -17.89 26.28
N LYS A 26 -23.19 -18.97 25.60
CA LYS A 26 -22.72 -18.91 24.20
C LYS A 26 -23.77 -18.36 23.22
N SER A 27 -25.05 -18.58 23.48
CA SER A 27 -26.16 -18.12 22.65
C SER A 27 -26.37 -16.60 22.72
N GLN A 28 -25.92 -15.95 23.81
CA GLN A 28 -26.18 -14.54 24.09
C GLN A 28 -24.90 -13.69 24.17
N VAL A 29 -23.73 -14.31 24.05
CA VAL A 29 -22.46 -13.65 24.32
C VAL A 29 -22.19 -12.47 23.39
N GLU A 30 -22.49 -12.64 22.10
CA GLU A 30 -22.32 -11.59 21.09
C GLU A 30 -23.23 -10.39 21.37
N GLU A 31 -24.51 -10.67 21.64
CA GLU A 31 -25.50 -9.64 21.98
C GLU A 31 -25.10 -8.89 23.26
N ARG A 32 -24.65 -9.59 24.31
CA ARG A 32 -24.21 -8.94 25.56
C ARG A 32 -23.00 -8.05 25.37
N ILE A 33 -22.03 -8.47 24.56
CA ILE A 33 -20.86 -7.65 24.23
C ILE A 33 -21.30 -6.43 23.42
N PHE A 34 -22.17 -6.63 22.44
CA PHE A 34 -22.73 -5.54 21.65
C PHE A 34 -23.46 -4.51 22.52
N GLN A 35 -24.36 -4.96 23.41
CA GLN A 35 -25.07 -4.09 24.35
C GLN A 35 -24.13 -3.36 25.32
N THR A 36 -23.06 -4.03 25.74
CA THR A 36 -22.01 -3.41 26.57
C THR A 36 -21.33 -2.28 25.80
N LEU A 37 -20.97 -2.50 24.53
CA LEU A 37 -20.40 -1.47 23.67
C LEU A 37 -21.40 -0.31 23.48
N LEU A 38 -22.67 -0.57 23.18
CA LEU A 38 -23.69 0.48 23.05
C LEU A 38 -23.82 1.33 24.32
N THR A 39 -23.90 0.67 25.48
CA THR A 39 -23.99 1.35 26.78
C THR A 39 -22.74 2.18 27.04
N TYR A 40 -21.56 1.64 26.74
CA TYR A 40 -20.28 2.28 26.97
C TYR A 40 -20.08 3.52 26.09
N PHE A 41 -20.50 3.47 24.83
CA PHE A 41 -20.43 4.60 23.89
C PHE A 41 -21.60 5.58 23.99
N LYS A 42 -22.55 5.35 24.91
CA LYS A 42 -23.74 6.19 25.14
C LYS A 42 -24.48 6.49 23.83
N THR A 43 -24.82 5.45 23.10
CA THR A 43 -25.21 5.52 21.68
C THR A 43 -26.63 6.04 21.41
N ASP A 44 -27.22 6.82 22.33
CA ASP A 44 -28.57 7.35 22.17
C ASP A 44 -28.63 8.29 20.94
N GLY A 45 -29.24 7.80 19.86
CA GLY A 45 -29.41 8.54 18.60
C GLY A 45 -28.25 8.43 17.61
N LEU A 46 -27.38 7.41 17.70
CA LEU A 46 -26.36 7.19 16.67
C LEU A 46 -26.97 6.75 15.32
N PRO A 47 -26.32 7.10 14.19
CA PRO A 47 -26.70 6.59 12.88
C PRO A 47 -26.66 5.05 12.83
N ASN A 48 -27.59 4.45 12.09
CA ASN A 48 -27.72 3.00 11.93
C ASN A 48 -26.40 2.35 11.45
N GLU A 49 -25.62 3.07 10.66
CA GLU A 49 -24.34 2.61 10.14
C GLU A 49 -23.30 2.43 11.25
N VAL A 50 -23.31 3.30 12.26
CA VAL A 50 -22.41 3.20 13.42
C VAL A 50 -22.81 2.02 14.31
N VAL A 51 -24.12 1.86 14.53
CA VAL A 51 -24.68 0.72 15.27
C VAL A 51 -24.29 -0.60 14.60
N LYS A 52 -24.42 -0.67 13.26
CA LYS A 52 -24.00 -1.85 12.48
C LYS A 52 -22.51 -2.13 12.62
N ARG A 53 -21.65 -1.10 12.58
CA ARG A 53 -20.20 -1.29 12.80
C ARG A 53 -19.87 -1.77 14.21
N LEU A 54 -20.55 -1.25 15.23
CA LEU A 54 -20.38 -1.73 16.60
C LEU A 54 -20.75 -3.21 16.72
N HIS A 55 -21.80 -3.63 16.02
CA HIS A 55 -22.16 -5.04 15.91
C HIS A 55 -21.05 -5.85 15.23
N ASP A 56 -20.52 -5.38 14.10
CA ASP A 56 -19.39 -6.05 13.41
C ASP A 56 -18.15 -6.18 14.32
N VAL A 57 -17.88 -5.16 15.14
CA VAL A 57 -16.78 -5.17 16.13
C VAL A 57 -17.04 -6.20 17.23
N ALA A 58 -18.26 -6.26 17.78
CA ALA A 58 -18.65 -7.26 18.76
C ALA A 58 -18.49 -8.68 18.21
N HIS A 59 -18.98 -8.91 16.99
CA HIS A 59 -18.88 -10.18 16.29
C HIS A 59 -17.41 -10.59 16.07
N PHE A 60 -16.59 -9.68 15.53
CA PHE A 60 -15.17 -9.93 15.28
C PHE A 60 -14.40 -10.19 16.57
N PHE A 61 -14.71 -9.47 17.64
CA PHE A 61 -14.14 -9.72 18.96
C PHE A 61 -14.49 -11.13 19.45
N CYS A 62 -15.78 -11.53 19.40
CA CYS A 62 -16.24 -12.88 19.78
C CYS A 62 -15.51 -13.98 18.99
N PHE A 63 -15.33 -13.77 17.69
CA PHE A 63 -14.58 -14.69 16.85
C PHE A 63 -13.10 -14.77 17.27
N LYS A 64 -12.45 -13.62 17.51
CA LYS A 64 -11.02 -13.58 17.89
C LYS A 64 -10.76 -14.17 19.26
N ILE A 65 -11.63 -13.90 20.23
CA ILE A 65 -11.50 -14.46 21.57
C ILE A 65 -11.68 -15.98 21.54
N ASP A 66 -12.66 -16.52 20.79
CA ASP A 66 -12.83 -17.98 20.68
C ASP A 66 -11.57 -18.64 20.07
N GLN A 67 -11.02 -18.08 18.98
CA GLN A 67 -9.78 -18.60 18.39
C GLN A 67 -8.61 -18.66 19.38
N LYS A 68 -8.43 -17.60 20.18
CA LYS A 68 -7.38 -17.54 21.20
C LYS A 68 -7.68 -18.49 22.37
N TRP A 69 -8.94 -18.56 22.79
CA TRP A 69 -9.42 -19.46 23.84
C TRP A 69 -9.16 -20.92 23.51
N GLN A 70 -9.42 -21.35 22.27
CA GLN A 70 -9.09 -22.71 21.81
C GLN A 70 -7.58 -22.98 21.88
N LYS A 71 -6.73 -22.02 21.47
CA LYS A 71 -5.26 -22.16 21.49
C LYS A 71 -4.70 -22.28 22.92
N SER A 72 -5.32 -21.61 23.88
CA SER A 72 -5.01 -21.74 25.30
C SER A 72 -5.65 -22.97 25.96
N GLN A 73 -6.14 -23.93 25.18
CA GLN A 73 -6.82 -25.15 25.65
C GLN A 73 -8.01 -24.84 26.58
N ARG A 74 -8.67 -23.70 26.38
CA ARG A 74 -9.80 -23.25 27.19
C ARG A 74 -9.48 -23.12 28.68
N LYS A 75 -8.21 -22.90 29.03
CA LYS A 75 -7.76 -22.65 30.42
C LYS A 75 -7.59 -21.15 30.63
N ARG A 76 -8.31 -20.60 31.62
CA ARG A 76 -8.34 -19.16 31.93
C ARG A 76 -6.96 -18.60 32.25
N ASP A 77 -6.25 -19.20 33.20
CA ASP A 77 -4.93 -18.70 33.62
C ASP A 77 -3.94 -18.67 32.46
N ARG A 78 -3.90 -19.76 31.68
CA ARG A 78 -3.08 -19.86 30.49
C ARG A 78 -3.42 -18.79 29.46
N PHE A 79 -4.72 -18.56 29.22
CA PHE A 79 -5.18 -17.53 28.29
C PHE A 79 -4.74 -16.12 28.73
N LEU A 80 -4.88 -15.80 30.02
CA LEU A 80 -4.48 -14.50 30.57
C LEU A 80 -2.96 -14.30 30.45
N THR A 81 -2.16 -15.34 30.70
CA THR A 81 -0.69 -15.28 30.56
C THR A 81 -0.26 -15.17 29.11
N ASP A 82 -0.73 -16.07 28.22
CA ASP A 82 -0.31 -16.16 26.82
C ASP A 82 -0.74 -14.94 25.98
N HIS A 83 -1.78 -14.21 26.43
CA HIS A 83 -2.37 -13.10 25.69
C HIS A 83 -2.39 -11.77 26.44
N LYS A 84 -1.57 -11.62 27.50
CA LYS A 84 -1.51 -10.41 28.33
C LYS A 84 -1.41 -9.11 27.52
N LEU A 85 -0.49 -9.03 26.54
CA LEU A 85 -0.33 -7.85 25.69
C LEU A 85 -1.59 -7.55 24.87
N TRP A 86 -2.22 -8.58 24.31
CA TRP A 86 -3.46 -8.42 23.55
C TRP A 86 -4.61 -7.95 24.45
N LEU A 87 -4.70 -8.44 25.68
CA LEU A 87 -5.73 -8.04 26.65
C LEU A 87 -5.60 -6.59 27.12
N GLN A 88 -4.38 -6.06 27.11
CA GLN A 88 -4.08 -4.66 27.43
C GLN A 88 -4.42 -3.72 26.28
N ASN A 89 -4.61 -4.22 25.06
CA ASN A 89 -5.00 -3.40 23.93
C ASN A 89 -6.41 -2.86 24.13
N GLU A 90 -6.59 -1.64 23.65
CA GLU A 90 -7.85 -0.93 23.65
C GLU A 90 -8.58 -1.20 22.34
N ILE A 91 -9.92 -1.19 22.40
CA ILE A 91 -10.73 -1.32 21.20
C ILE A 91 -10.69 0.00 20.46
N ALA A 92 -9.82 0.08 19.45
CA ALA A 92 -9.70 1.23 18.56
C ALA A 92 -10.93 1.33 17.65
N LEU A 93 -12.05 1.82 18.19
CA LEU A 93 -13.23 2.18 17.40
C LEU A 93 -12.99 3.46 16.61
N LEU A 94 -12.07 4.30 17.07
CA LEU A 94 -11.77 5.61 16.51
C LEU A 94 -11.38 5.54 15.03
N ASP A 95 -10.52 4.60 14.62
CA ASP A 95 -10.06 4.54 13.24
C ASP A 95 -11.16 4.13 12.25
N SER A 96 -12.17 3.40 12.75
CA SER A 96 -13.33 3.01 11.95
C SER A 96 -14.46 4.06 11.95
N LEU A 97 -14.47 4.99 12.90
CA LEU A 97 -15.47 6.07 13.02
C LEU A 97 -14.99 7.39 12.41
N LYS A 98 -13.67 7.61 12.34
CA LYS A 98 -13.04 8.75 11.63
C LYS A 98 -13.45 8.86 10.15
N THR A 99 -13.95 7.78 9.55
CA THR A 99 -14.44 7.79 8.15
C THR A 99 -15.80 8.48 7.98
N TYR A 100 -16.49 8.86 9.06
CA TYR A 100 -17.73 9.64 8.99
C TYR A 100 -17.43 11.13 9.28
N PRO A 101 -17.53 12.03 8.27
CA PRO A 101 -17.21 13.45 8.42
C PRO A 101 -18.04 14.16 9.49
N SER A 102 -19.21 13.61 9.85
CA SER A 102 -20.08 14.15 10.90
C SER A 102 -19.55 13.96 12.34
N LEU A 103 -18.55 13.10 12.55
CA LEU A 103 -17.94 12.84 13.86
C LEU A 103 -16.43 13.14 13.88
N ALA A 104 -15.84 13.44 12.73
CA ALA A 104 -14.40 13.54 12.51
C ALA A 104 -13.81 14.95 12.71
N THR A 105 -14.48 15.86 13.43
CA THR A 105 -13.92 17.19 13.70
C THR A 105 -12.78 17.16 14.72
N LEU A 106 -12.45 16.03 15.32
CA LEU A 106 -11.43 15.95 16.36
C LEU A 106 -10.63 14.66 16.21
N VAL A 107 -9.30 14.79 16.18
CA VAL A 107 -8.25 13.76 16.15
C VAL A 107 -7.63 13.57 14.75
N GLU A 108 -6.89 14.59 14.34
CA GLU A 108 -5.69 14.44 13.51
C GLU A 108 -4.59 13.77 14.36
N HIS A 109 -4.16 12.57 13.97
CA HIS A 109 -2.74 12.21 13.86
C HIS A 109 -2.61 10.73 13.43
N GLU A 110 -1.83 10.51 12.37
CA GLU A 110 -0.97 9.35 12.09
C GLU A 110 -1.56 7.94 12.29
N THR A 111 -2.15 7.35 11.23
CA THR A 111 -1.98 5.90 10.97
C THR A 111 -2.01 5.60 9.48
N ASP A 112 -0.88 5.06 9.04
CA ASP A 112 -0.52 4.35 7.80
C ASP A 112 -1.69 3.74 6.98
N PRO A 113 -1.78 3.98 5.65
CA PRO A 113 -2.86 3.46 4.84
C PRO A 113 -2.68 1.97 4.53
N GLY A 114 -3.60 1.16 5.05
CA GLY A 114 -4.06 -0.04 4.35
C GLY A 114 -3.39 -1.35 4.74
N CYS A 115 -3.96 -2.00 5.76
CA CYS A 115 -3.79 -3.44 5.98
C CYS A 115 -4.39 -4.22 4.79
N SER A 116 -3.61 -4.39 3.71
CA SER A 116 -4.05 -5.14 2.55
C SER A 116 -4.24 -6.62 2.93
N ARG A 117 -5.48 -7.10 2.85
CA ARG A 117 -5.78 -8.54 2.97
C ARG A 117 -5.19 -9.24 1.74
N GLY A 118 -4.19 -10.10 1.95
CA GLY A 118 -3.53 -10.85 0.86
C GLY A 118 -2.40 -11.74 1.35
N ARG A 119 -1.82 -12.52 0.42
CA ARG A 119 -0.60 -13.29 0.69
C ARG A 119 0.53 -12.32 1.10
N PRO A 120 1.29 -12.62 2.16
CA PRO A 120 2.43 -11.80 2.56
C PRO A 120 3.33 -11.51 1.36
N SER A 121 3.61 -10.23 1.15
CA SER A 121 4.46 -9.76 0.07
C SER A 121 5.89 -10.23 0.33
N LYS A 122 6.54 -10.85 -0.66
CA LYS A 122 7.96 -11.21 -0.53
C LYS A 122 8.81 -9.93 -0.44
N PRO A 123 9.93 -9.97 0.32
CA PRO A 123 10.89 -8.86 0.34
C PRO A 123 11.40 -8.59 -1.08
N PHE A 124 11.79 -7.35 -1.35
CA PHE A 124 12.11 -6.91 -2.71
C PHE A 124 13.22 -7.76 -3.32
N GLU A 125 14.25 -8.09 -2.54
CA GLU A 125 15.44 -8.87 -2.91
C GLU A 125 15.06 -10.26 -3.42
N ALA A 126 14.09 -10.91 -2.78
CA ALA A 126 13.62 -12.26 -3.09
C ALA A 126 12.56 -12.33 -4.21
N CYS A 127 12.16 -11.20 -4.76
CA CYS A 127 11.22 -11.15 -5.89
C CYS A 127 11.90 -11.47 -7.22
N SER A 128 11.13 -11.99 -8.18
CA SER A 128 11.60 -12.16 -9.55
C SER A 128 11.88 -10.80 -10.21
N LEU A 129 12.74 -10.78 -11.23
CA LEU A 129 13.09 -9.55 -11.95
C LEU A 129 11.85 -8.84 -12.53
N LYS A 130 10.89 -9.62 -13.05
CA LYS A 130 9.60 -9.10 -13.55
C LYS A 130 8.82 -8.37 -12.46
N THR A 131 8.74 -8.96 -11.26
CA THR A 131 8.05 -8.33 -10.12
C THR A 131 8.79 -7.10 -9.61
N LYS A 132 10.14 -7.12 -9.57
CA LYS A 132 10.96 -5.97 -9.21
C LYS A 132 10.70 -4.79 -10.15
N ARG A 133 10.74 -5.03 -11.47
CA ARG A 133 10.46 -4.01 -12.48
C ARG A 133 9.08 -3.37 -12.29
N ARG A 134 8.03 -4.19 -12.15
CA ARG A 134 6.66 -3.69 -11.91
C ARG A 134 6.56 -2.83 -10.65
N ARG A 135 7.24 -3.21 -9.56
CA ARG A 135 7.25 -2.41 -8.32
C ARG A 135 7.94 -1.06 -8.53
N VAL A 136 9.06 -1.02 -9.26
CA VAL A 136 9.77 0.22 -9.59
C VAL A 136 8.93 1.11 -10.52
N GLU A 137 8.25 0.53 -11.52
CA GLU A 137 7.32 1.26 -12.39
C GLU A 137 6.19 1.91 -11.59
N ASN A 138 5.58 1.17 -10.66
CA ASN A 138 4.57 1.73 -9.76
C ASN A 138 5.14 2.88 -8.91
N LEU A 139 6.36 2.72 -8.39
CA LEU A 139 7.01 3.74 -7.59
C LEU A 139 7.25 5.03 -8.39
N LEU A 140 7.74 4.89 -9.63
CA LEU A 140 7.96 5.99 -10.59
C LEU A 140 6.66 6.64 -11.06
N ALA A 141 5.55 5.89 -11.08
CA ALA A 141 4.24 6.45 -11.41
C ALA A 141 3.66 7.31 -10.27
N SER A 142 4.01 7.00 -9.02
CA SER A 142 3.50 7.69 -7.83
C SER A 142 4.39 8.83 -7.33
N HIS A 143 5.67 8.88 -7.71
CA HIS A 143 6.63 9.86 -7.20
C HIS A 143 7.46 10.48 -8.30
N SER A 144 7.86 11.73 -8.11
CA SER A 144 8.75 12.42 -9.03
C SER A 144 10.18 11.89 -8.92
N PHE A 145 10.96 12.10 -9.98
CA PHE A 145 12.38 11.77 -10.00
C PHE A 145 13.17 12.48 -8.88
N GLN A 146 12.82 13.74 -8.58
CA GLN A 146 13.50 14.52 -7.55
C GLN A 146 13.30 13.93 -6.15
N GLU A 147 12.07 13.55 -5.80
CA GLU A 147 11.75 12.92 -4.53
C GLU A 147 12.48 11.58 -4.37
N LEU A 148 12.48 10.76 -5.42
CA LEU A 148 13.17 9.46 -5.40
C LEU A 148 14.68 9.61 -5.32
N SER A 149 15.25 10.60 -6.02
CA SER A 149 16.68 10.91 -5.96
C SER A 149 17.08 11.39 -4.57
N PHE A 150 16.27 12.26 -3.96
CA PHE A 150 16.52 12.74 -2.60
C PHE A 150 16.44 11.60 -1.59
N ALA A 151 15.40 10.76 -1.67
CA ALA A 151 15.25 9.59 -0.80
C ALA A 151 16.42 8.60 -0.92
N ALA A 152 16.93 8.39 -2.14
CA ALA A 152 18.09 7.53 -2.38
C ALA A 152 19.40 8.14 -1.83
N GLN A 153 19.59 9.46 -1.93
CA GLN A 153 20.75 10.15 -1.36
C GLN A 153 20.70 10.10 0.17
N GLU A 154 19.54 10.35 0.75
CA GLU A 154 19.36 10.35 2.21
C GLU A 154 19.53 8.95 2.79
N SER A 155 19.01 7.91 2.14
CA SER A 155 19.23 6.54 2.59
C SER A 155 20.71 6.14 2.55
N ALA A 156 21.44 6.53 1.50
CA ALA A 156 22.88 6.31 1.43
C ALA A 156 23.65 7.06 2.53
N ARG A 157 23.24 8.29 2.87
CA ARG A 157 23.81 9.09 3.97
C ARG A 157 23.57 8.44 5.33
N ILE A 158 22.38 7.89 5.56
CA ILE A 158 22.06 7.20 6.81
C ILE A 158 22.91 5.93 6.95
N MET A 159 23.01 5.14 5.88
CA MET A 159 23.82 3.91 5.90
C MET A 159 25.30 4.20 6.19
N SER A 160 25.87 5.27 5.63
CA SER A 160 27.28 5.63 5.93
C SER A 160 27.49 6.14 7.35
N LEU A 161 26.49 6.75 7.99
CA LEU A 161 26.57 7.16 9.38
C LEU A 161 26.49 5.97 10.36
N GLU A 162 25.71 4.94 10.01
CA GLU A 162 25.64 3.71 10.80
C GLU A 162 26.96 2.91 10.76
N GLU A 163 27.66 2.93 9.63
CA GLU A 163 29.01 2.36 9.52
C GLU A 163 30.01 3.09 10.45
N HIS A 164 29.97 4.42 10.49
CA HIS A 164 30.85 5.20 11.38
C HIS A 164 30.50 5.10 12.88
N HIS A 165 29.28 4.73 13.26
CA HIS A 165 28.96 4.40 14.67
C HIS A 165 29.39 2.98 15.08
N SER A 166 29.66 2.12 14.10
CA SER A 166 30.13 0.75 14.32
C SER A 166 31.67 0.65 14.45
N GLU A 167 32.41 1.68 14.04
CA GLU A 167 33.87 1.64 13.88
C GLU A 167 34.70 2.24 15.04
N ASN A 168 34.10 2.58 16.19
CA ASN A 168 34.87 2.99 17.37
C ASN A 168 35.42 1.82 18.23
N LEU A 169 35.51 0.61 17.67
CA LEU A 169 36.40 -0.43 18.20
C LEU A 169 37.34 -0.95 17.11
N VAL A 170 38.61 -0.54 17.29
CA VAL A 170 39.85 -1.11 16.75
C VAL A 170 40.34 -0.55 15.40
N ILE A 171 41.31 0.35 15.57
CA ILE A 171 42.25 0.90 14.58
C ILE A 171 43.16 -0.22 14.04
N ASN A 172 43.31 -0.29 12.71
CA ASN A 172 44.60 -0.28 11.99
C ASN A 172 44.40 -0.14 10.46
N GLU A 173 44.92 0.97 9.92
CA GLU A 173 45.07 1.42 8.52
C GLU A 173 45.89 0.45 7.60
N PRO A 174 46.04 0.65 6.25
CA PRO A 174 46.12 1.95 5.55
C PRO A 174 45.45 2.13 4.16
N ALA A 175 45.11 3.40 3.91
CA ALA A 175 45.22 4.20 2.69
C ALA A 175 44.92 3.58 1.30
N GLY A 176 43.85 4.11 0.67
CA GLY A 176 43.67 4.09 -0.79
C GLY A 176 42.68 5.17 -1.26
N PRO A 177 43.06 6.08 -2.20
CA PRO A 177 42.18 7.17 -2.65
C PRO A 177 41.36 6.72 -3.87
N GLN A 178 40.09 6.30 -3.70
CA GLN A 178 39.26 5.91 -4.86
C GLN A 178 37.77 6.31 -4.81
N VAL A 179 37.34 7.24 -3.96
CA VAL A 179 35.92 7.65 -3.97
C VAL A 179 35.61 8.73 -5.03
N GLY A 180 36.62 9.48 -5.50
CA GLY A 180 36.44 10.51 -6.52
C GLY A 180 36.17 9.99 -7.95
N THR A 181 36.62 8.77 -8.27
CA THR A 181 36.60 8.25 -9.64
C THR A 181 35.25 7.68 -10.06
N ILE A 182 34.44 7.18 -9.11
CA ILE A 182 33.14 6.54 -9.39
C ILE A 182 32.09 7.57 -9.82
N LEU A 183 32.08 8.77 -9.24
CA LEU A 183 31.17 9.85 -9.64
C LEU A 183 31.50 10.42 -11.04
N GLN A 184 32.78 10.41 -11.42
CA GLN A 184 33.19 10.87 -12.75
C GLN A 184 32.90 9.83 -13.85
N GLU A 185 32.95 8.54 -13.53
CA GLU A 185 32.50 7.45 -14.41
C GLU A 185 30.99 7.44 -14.66
N LEU A 186 30.17 7.73 -13.63
CA LEU A 186 28.72 7.80 -13.78
C LEU A 186 28.29 8.99 -14.66
N SER A 187 28.98 10.13 -14.55
CA SER A 187 28.75 11.29 -15.44
C SER A 187 29.07 10.99 -16.91
N LYS A 188 30.15 10.23 -17.20
CA LYS A 188 30.50 9.83 -18.57
C LYS A 188 29.52 8.80 -19.16
N LYS A 189 28.93 7.93 -18.33
CA LYS A 189 27.88 6.97 -18.75
C LYS A 189 26.54 7.67 -19.07
N GLN A 190 26.23 8.77 -18.40
CA GLN A 190 25.03 9.58 -18.70
C GLN A 190 25.09 10.17 -20.13
N VAL A 191 26.26 10.69 -20.55
CA VAL A 191 26.45 11.24 -21.90
C VAL A 191 26.37 10.16 -23.00
N GLN A 192 26.68 8.89 -22.69
CA GLN A 192 26.49 7.77 -23.62
C GLN A 192 25.02 7.32 -23.70
N HIS A 193 24.27 7.39 -22.60
CA HIS A 193 22.84 7.06 -22.59
C HIS A 193 22.01 8.06 -23.41
N ASP A 194 22.36 9.34 -23.41
CA ASP A 194 21.67 10.37 -24.20
C ASP A 194 21.92 10.21 -25.72
N LYS A 195 23.07 9.66 -26.11
CA LYS A 195 23.35 9.28 -27.51
C LYS A 195 22.57 8.04 -27.96
N ALA A 196 22.33 7.07 -27.07
CA ALA A 196 21.49 5.90 -27.39
C ALA A 196 19.99 6.27 -27.47
N SER A 197 19.53 7.20 -26.62
CA SER A 197 18.18 7.75 -26.62
C SER A 197 17.85 8.49 -27.93
N THR A 198 18.81 9.26 -28.46
CA THR A 198 18.64 9.97 -29.74
C THR A 198 18.69 9.03 -30.96
N LEU A 199 19.37 7.88 -30.86
CA LEU A 199 19.39 6.86 -31.91
C LEU A 199 18.05 6.11 -32.01
N ASN A 200 17.45 5.75 -30.86
CA ASN A 200 16.12 5.10 -30.84
C ASN A 200 15.03 6.03 -31.39
N LYS A 201 15.05 7.32 -31.06
CA LYS A 201 14.09 8.28 -31.63
C LYS A 201 14.17 8.40 -33.15
N LYS A 202 15.37 8.29 -33.74
CA LYS A 202 15.53 8.28 -35.20
C LYS A 202 15.04 6.98 -35.84
N GLN A 203 15.17 5.85 -35.15
CA GLN A 203 14.62 4.57 -35.61
C GLN A 203 13.08 4.57 -35.59
N ASP A 204 12.47 5.12 -34.54
CA ASP A 204 11.01 5.23 -34.44
C ASP A 204 10.43 6.13 -35.55
N GLN A 205 11.08 7.27 -35.83
CA GLN A 205 10.70 8.15 -36.94
C GLN A 205 10.84 7.47 -38.31
N LEU A 206 11.86 6.62 -38.50
CA LEU A 206 12.04 5.86 -39.73
C LEU A 206 10.93 4.81 -39.92
N ILE A 207 10.54 4.13 -38.84
CA ILE A 207 9.45 3.13 -38.86
C ILE A 207 8.11 3.80 -39.21
N GLU A 208 7.86 4.99 -38.68
CA GLU A 208 6.66 5.76 -38.98
C GLU A 208 6.60 6.18 -40.46
N HIS A 209 7.72 6.70 -41.00
CA HIS A 209 7.83 7.03 -42.42
C HIS A 209 7.65 5.82 -43.34
N ILE A 210 8.23 4.67 -43.01
CA ILE A 210 8.04 3.42 -43.78
C ILE A 210 6.58 3.00 -43.76
N SER A 211 5.91 3.10 -42.61
CA SER A 211 4.49 2.76 -42.48
C SER A 211 3.61 3.67 -43.33
N GLU A 212 3.95 4.95 -43.44
CA GLU A 212 3.22 5.92 -44.27
C GLU A 212 3.42 5.68 -45.78
N ILE A 213 4.64 5.30 -46.18
CA ILE A 213 4.92 4.87 -47.56
C ILE A 213 4.09 3.62 -47.90
N VAL A 214 4.07 2.60 -47.05
CA VAL A 214 3.31 1.36 -47.28
C VAL A 214 1.80 1.62 -47.38
N ARG A 215 1.25 2.53 -46.56
CA ARG A 215 -0.16 2.95 -46.68
C ARG A 215 -0.42 3.67 -48.01
N SER A 216 0.52 4.50 -48.44
CA SER A 216 0.40 5.25 -49.70
C SER A 216 0.49 4.33 -50.93
N THR A 217 1.37 3.31 -50.92
CA THR A 217 1.47 2.35 -52.03
C THR A 217 0.25 1.44 -52.12
N ARG A 218 -0.36 1.07 -50.98
CA ARG A 218 -1.62 0.32 -50.97
C ARG A 218 -2.77 1.11 -51.61
N SER A 219 -2.80 2.43 -51.39
CA SER A 219 -3.76 3.31 -52.06
C SER A 219 -3.53 3.40 -53.58
N ILE A 220 -2.28 3.31 -54.04
CA ILE A 220 -1.95 3.28 -55.48
C ILE A 220 -2.43 1.97 -56.13
N GLU A 221 -2.28 0.83 -55.47
CA GLU A 221 -2.81 -0.45 -55.97
C GLU A 221 -4.36 -0.45 -56.05
N GLU A 222 -5.03 0.19 -55.09
CA GLU A 222 -6.49 0.37 -55.13
C GLU A 222 -6.91 1.28 -56.31
N ILE A 223 -6.13 2.31 -56.62
CA ILE A 223 -6.37 3.18 -57.79
C ILE A 223 -6.15 2.43 -59.11
N ASP A 224 -5.10 1.59 -59.23
CA ASP A 224 -4.86 0.78 -60.44
C ASP A 224 -5.97 -0.25 -60.69
N CYS A 225 -6.54 -0.80 -59.61
CA CYS A 225 -7.71 -1.68 -59.67
C CYS A 225 -8.96 -0.94 -60.18
N LEU A 226 -9.19 0.30 -59.72
CA LEU A 226 -10.32 1.11 -60.17
C LEU A 226 -10.19 1.55 -61.63
N ILE A 227 -8.97 1.84 -62.10
CA ILE A 227 -8.69 2.18 -63.50
C ILE A 227 -8.97 0.97 -64.42
N LYS A 228 -8.54 -0.24 -64.02
CA LYS A 228 -8.86 -1.47 -64.78
C LYS A 228 -10.36 -1.72 -64.93
N ILE A 229 -11.13 -1.46 -63.87
CA ILE A 229 -12.60 -1.58 -63.90
C ILE A 229 -13.21 -0.57 -64.87
N SER A 230 -12.74 0.68 -64.91
CA SER A 230 -13.30 1.69 -65.82
C SER A 230 -12.96 1.41 -67.29
N SER A 231 -11.81 0.81 -67.59
CA SER A 231 -11.42 0.43 -68.96
C SER A 231 -12.14 -0.81 -69.52
N SER A 232 -12.87 -1.58 -68.68
CA SER A 232 -13.65 -2.74 -69.13
C SER A 232 -15.11 -2.39 -69.48
N ILE A 233 -15.51 -1.13 -69.30
CA ILE A 233 -16.84 -0.63 -69.69
C ILE A 233 -16.70 0.00 -71.08
N ASP A 234 -16.62 -0.86 -72.10
CA ASP A 234 -16.76 -0.39 -73.48
C ASP A 234 -18.21 0.08 -73.70
N PRO A 235 -18.43 1.28 -74.25
CA PRO A 235 -19.75 1.70 -74.68
C PRO A 235 -20.14 0.88 -75.91
N LYS A 236 -21.13 -0.01 -75.72
CA LYS A 236 -21.80 -0.66 -76.86
C LYS A 236 -22.44 0.44 -77.73
N PRO A 237 -22.21 0.42 -79.05
CA PRO A 237 -22.76 1.42 -79.98
C PRO A 237 -24.29 1.38 -80.05
#